data_AF-A0A956XYI6-F1
#
_entry.id   AF-A0A956XYI6-F1
#
_cell.length_a   1.000
_cell.length_b   1.000
_cell.length_c   1.000
_cell.angle_alpha   90.00
_cell.angle_beta   90.00
_cell.angle_gamma   90.00
#
_symmetry.space_group_name_H-M   'P 1'
#
loop_
_entity.id
_entity.type
_entity.pdbx_description
1 polymer ?
#
loop_
_entity_poly.entity_id
_entity_poly.type
_entity_poly.pdbx_seq_one_letter_code
_entity_poly.pdbx_strand_id
1 'polypeptide(L)'
;DAAPDSPQEMVDIVGSLCENNDKFAVQRPLPTVNLGDLLVIQDTGAHGYSMGFNYNGRLRPQELLLRADGIIERIRRPETLSDYFATLDHVAPDPFEPPRTPLN
;
A
#
# COMPACT_ATOMS: atom_id res chain seq x y z
N ASP A 1 -8.70 -3.83 -22.87
CA ASP A 1 -10.05 -4.39 -22.68
C ASP A 1 -10.07 -5.84 -23.10
N ALA A 2 -10.40 -6.75 -22.18
CA ALA A 2 -10.65 -8.15 -22.50
C ALA A 2 -12.00 -8.27 -23.21
N ALA A 3 -12.08 -9.06 -24.29
CA ALA A 3 -13.32 -9.30 -24.99
C ALA A 3 -14.35 -9.99 -24.05
N PRO A 4 -15.65 -9.72 -24.18
CA PRO A 4 -16.68 -10.21 -23.26
C PRO A 4 -16.77 -11.75 -23.14
N ASP A 5 -16.21 -12.50 -24.10
CA ASP A 5 -16.18 -13.97 -24.11
C ASP A 5 -14.76 -14.55 -23.91
N SER A 6 -13.83 -13.78 -23.37
CA SER A 6 -12.49 -14.30 -23.06
C SER A 6 -12.59 -15.42 -22.01
N PRO A 7 -11.86 -16.54 -22.17
CA PRO A 7 -11.80 -17.58 -21.15
C PRO A 7 -11.42 -16.97 -19.80
N GLN A 8 -12.14 -17.36 -18.74
CA GLN A 8 -11.88 -16.91 -17.39
C GLN A 8 -11.20 -18.01 -16.58
N GLU A 9 -10.29 -17.58 -15.72
CA GLU A 9 -9.56 -18.42 -14.78
C GLU A 9 -9.95 -18.02 -13.35
N MET A 10 -10.12 -19.01 -12.48
CA MET A 10 -10.40 -18.78 -11.07
C MET A 10 -9.07 -18.56 -10.33
N VAL A 11 -8.85 -17.35 -9.84
CA VAL A 11 -7.57 -16.95 -9.22
C VAL A 11 -7.77 -16.25 -7.87
N ASP A 12 -6.76 -16.34 -7.01
CA ASP A 12 -6.63 -15.47 -5.84
C ASP A 12 -5.82 -14.22 -6.22
N ILE A 13 -6.25 -13.04 -5.77
CA ILE A 13 -5.52 -11.79 -5.88
C ILE A 13 -4.75 -11.57 -4.58
N VAL A 14 -3.43 -11.74 -4.68
CA VAL A 14 -2.51 -11.66 -3.56
C VAL A 14 -1.62 -10.43 -3.66
N GLY A 15 -1.14 -9.95 -2.52
CA GLY A 15 -0.10 -8.95 -2.49
C GLY A 15 1.29 -9.56 -2.66
N SER A 16 2.29 -8.84 -2.16
CA SER A 16 3.71 -9.19 -2.32
C SER A 16 4.41 -9.44 -0.99
N LEU A 17 3.66 -9.51 0.09
CA LEU A 17 4.15 -9.84 1.41
C LEU A 17 4.39 -11.36 1.49
N CYS A 18 5.23 -11.76 2.44
CA CYS A 18 5.64 -13.15 2.62
C CYS A 18 4.62 -13.95 3.45
N GLU A 19 3.40 -13.44 3.57
CA GLU A 19 2.40 -13.87 4.53
C GLU A 19 1.19 -14.48 3.82
N ASN A 20 0.75 -15.65 4.30
CA ASN A 20 -0.36 -16.38 3.66
C ASN A 20 -1.69 -15.61 3.62
N ASN A 21 -1.88 -14.65 4.53
CA ASN A 21 -3.08 -13.82 4.59
C ASN A 21 -2.97 -12.51 3.79
N ASP A 22 -1.88 -12.28 3.05
CA ASP A 22 -1.76 -11.15 2.13
C ASP A 22 -2.57 -11.38 0.85
N LYS A 23 -3.89 -11.41 1.03
CA LYS A 23 -4.88 -11.64 -0.03
C LYS A 23 -5.87 -10.48 -0.07
N PHE A 24 -5.95 -9.81 -1.22
CA PHE A 24 -6.95 -8.78 -1.48
C PHE A 24 -8.31 -9.38 -1.82
N ALA A 25 -8.32 -10.49 -2.55
CA ALA A 25 -9.51 -11.17 -2.98
C ALA A 25 -9.21 -12.65 -3.23
N VAL A 26 -10.17 -13.51 -2.91
CA VAL A 26 -10.05 -14.96 -3.14
C VAL A 26 -11.06 -15.40 -4.19
N GLN A 27 -10.69 -16.42 -4.98
CA GLN A 27 -11.54 -17.11 -5.95
C GLN A 27 -12.30 -16.14 -6.87
N ARG A 28 -11.57 -15.26 -7.54
CA ARG A 28 -12.13 -14.32 -8.51
C ARG A 28 -12.01 -14.88 -9.93
N PRO A 29 -13.12 -14.91 -10.70
CA PRO A 29 -13.05 -15.20 -12.11
C PRO A 29 -12.48 -13.98 -12.84
N LEU A 30 -11.33 -14.13 -13.48
CA LEU A 30 -10.69 -13.08 -14.27
C LEU A 30 -10.29 -13.61 -15.65
N PRO A 31 -10.25 -12.76 -16.69
CA PRO A 31 -9.59 -13.13 -17.94
C PRO A 31 -8.10 -13.44 -17.68
N THR A 32 -7.45 -14.15 -18.61
CA THR A 32 -6.01 -14.41 -18.53
C THR A 32 -5.23 -13.10 -18.32
N VAL A 33 -4.42 -13.06 -17.25
CA VAL A 33 -3.63 -11.90 -16.85
C VAL A 33 -2.18 -12.07 -17.28
N ASN A 34 -1.59 -11.02 -17.83
CA ASN A 34 -0.20 -10.97 -18.26
C ASN A 34 0.60 -9.97 -17.41
N LEU A 35 1.92 -10.17 -17.37
CA LEU A 35 2.82 -9.20 -16.75
C LEU A 35 2.65 -7.82 -17.42
N GLY A 36 2.42 -6.80 -16.60
CA GLY A 36 2.20 -5.43 -17.05
C GLY A 36 0.73 -5.01 -17.14
N ASP A 37 -0.22 -5.95 -17.02
CA ASP A 37 -1.63 -5.60 -16.94
C ASP A 37 -1.94 -4.80 -15.67
N LEU A 38 -2.93 -3.90 -15.78
CA LEU A 38 -3.40 -3.10 -14.65
C LEU A 38 -4.58 -3.77 -13.96
N LEU A 39 -4.51 -3.84 -12.63
CA LEU A 39 -5.61 -4.30 -11.77
C LEU A 39 -6.08 -3.14 -10.88
N VAL A 40 -7.39 -3.00 -10.72
CA VAL A 40 -8.01 -1.96 -9.87
C VAL A 40 -8.80 -2.63 -8.75
N ILE A 41 -8.49 -2.26 -7.51
CA ILE A 41 -9.30 -2.58 -6.34
C ILE A 41 -10.21 -1.38 -6.06
N GLN A 42 -11.51 -1.58 -6.27
CA GLN A 42 -12.54 -0.55 -6.07
C GLN A 42 -12.81 -0.31 -4.57
N ASP A 43 -13.46 0.81 -4.28
CA ASP A 43 -13.93 1.18 -2.93
C ASP A 43 -12.83 1.27 -1.85
N THR A 44 -11.63 1.67 -2.25
CA THR A 44 -10.44 1.77 -1.38
C THR A 44 -10.23 3.13 -0.72
N GLY A 45 -11.19 4.06 -0.86
CA GLY A 45 -11.04 5.44 -0.39
C GLY A 45 -11.05 5.61 1.14
N ALA A 46 -11.81 4.77 1.86
CA ALA A 46 -11.84 4.77 3.32
C ALA A 46 -10.95 3.65 3.87
N HIS A 47 -10.21 3.94 4.93
CA HIS A 47 -9.37 2.97 5.66
C HIS A 47 -8.26 2.27 4.86
N GLY A 48 -8.13 2.51 3.56
CA GLY A 48 -7.04 1.98 2.74
C GLY A 48 -5.69 2.60 3.14
N TYR A 49 -5.40 3.81 2.67
CA TYR A 49 -4.11 4.46 2.97
C TYR A 49 -3.89 4.65 4.48
N SER A 50 -4.92 5.05 5.22
CA SER A 50 -4.80 5.41 6.64
C SER A 50 -4.43 4.23 7.54
N MET A 51 -4.78 2.99 7.16
CA MET A 51 -4.41 1.79 7.91
C MET A 51 -3.26 1.01 7.28
N GLY A 52 -2.73 1.46 6.13
CA GLY A 52 -1.53 0.88 5.53
C GLY A 52 -0.28 1.08 6.41
N PHE A 53 0.71 0.21 6.22
CA PHE A 53 1.99 0.23 6.95
C PHE A 53 3.13 -0.27 6.06
N ASN A 54 4.37 0.07 6.42
CA ASN A 54 5.57 -0.20 5.64
C ASN A 54 6.20 -1.58 5.90
N TYR A 55 5.37 -2.59 6.09
CA TYR A 55 5.85 -3.94 6.34
C TYR A 55 6.64 -4.48 5.14
N ASN A 56 7.65 -5.31 5.39
CA ASN A 56 8.67 -5.72 4.42
C ASN A 56 9.36 -4.56 3.68
N GLY A 57 9.43 -3.37 4.31
CA GLY A 57 10.06 -2.18 3.72
C GLY A 57 9.31 -1.61 2.52
N ARG A 58 8.03 -1.96 2.34
CA ARG A 58 7.20 -1.41 1.25
C ARG A 58 6.89 0.06 1.52
N LEU A 59 7.43 0.94 0.69
CA LEU A 59 7.15 2.38 0.75
C LEU A 59 5.69 2.65 0.38
N ARG A 60 5.05 3.60 1.06
CA ARG A 60 3.65 3.96 0.75
C ARG A 60 3.54 4.59 -0.65
N PRO A 61 2.48 4.25 -1.39
CA PRO A 61 2.29 4.75 -2.74
C PRO A 61 1.91 6.24 -2.75
N GLN A 62 1.93 6.85 -3.94
CA GLN A 62 1.33 8.16 -4.15
C GLN A 62 -0.20 8.08 -4.13
N GLU A 63 -0.87 9.21 -3.89
CA GLU A 63 -2.31 9.37 -4.08
C GLU A 63 -2.57 10.43 -5.15
N LEU A 64 -3.45 10.10 -6.09
CA LEU A 64 -3.88 10.96 -7.18
C LEU A 64 -5.38 11.23 -7.05
N LEU A 65 -5.78 12.45 -7.35
CA LEU A 65 -7.17 12.91 -7.40
C LEU A 65 -7.53 13.27 -8.84
N LEU A 66 -8.52 12.58 -9.40
CA LEU A 66 -9.18 13.01 -10.63
C LEU A 66 -10.21 14.08 -10.29
N ARG A 67 -10.00 15.30 -10.80
CA ARG A 67 -10.89 16.44 -10.59
C ARG A 67 -12.06 16.39 -11.58
N ALA A 68 -13.14 17.13 -11.26
CA ALA A 68 -14.34 17.19 -12.10
C ALA A 68 -14.09 17.79 -13.50
N ASP A 69 -13.02 18.58 -13.67
CA ASP A 69 -12.58 19.15 -14.94
C ASP A 69 -11.64 18.21 -15.73
N GLY A 70 -11.43 16.98 -15.26
CA GLY A 70 -10.60 15.97 -15.91
C GLY A 70 -9.10 16.07 -15.59
N ILE A 71 -8.67 17.07 -14.82
CA ILE A 71 -7.27 17.17 -14.39
C ILE A 71 -6.96 16.13 -13.31
N ILE A 72 -5.82 15.45 -13.45
CA ILE A 72 -5.28 14.56 -12.43
C ILE A 72 -4.28 15.35 -11.58
N GLU A 73 -4.57 15.48 -10.29
CA GLU A 73 -3.72 16.16 -9.32
C GLU A 73 -3.07 15.15 -8.39
N ARG A 74 -1.77 15.28 -8.12
CA ARG A 74 -1.10 14.48 -7.11
C ARG A 74 -1.28 15.12 -5.74
N ILE A 75 -2.15 14.53 -4.93
CA ILE A 75 -2.49 15.02 -3.58
C ILE A 75 -1.54 14.47 -2.50
N ARG A 76 -0.83 13.37 -2.78
CA ARG A 76 0.27 12.86 -1.95
C ARG A 76 1.37 12.25 -2.82
N ARG A 77 2.62 12.63 -2.58
CA ARG A 77 3.80 12.02 -3.24
C ARG A 77 4.05 10.59 -2.70
N PRO A 78 4.70 9.70 -3.46
CA PRO A 78 5.11 8.42 -2.89
C PRO A 78 6.18 8.64 -1.83
N GLU A 79 6.27 7.71 -0.87
CA GLU A 79 7.37 7.68 0.08
C GLU A 79 8.69 7.34 -0.61
N THR A 80 9.76 7.83 -0.02
CA THR A 80 11.15 7.56 -0.36
C THR A 80 11.79 6.74 0.76
N LEU A 81 12.97 6.17 0.50
CA LEU A 81 13.74 5.52 1.57
C LEU A 81 14.05 6.49 2.72
N SER A 82 14.28 7.77 2.42
CA SER A 82 14.53 8.77 3.46
C SER A 82 13.32 8.96 4.39
N ASP A 83 12.09 8.87 3.87
CA ASP A 83 10.89 8.94 4.71
C ASP A 83 10.79 7.72 5.62
N TYR A 84 11.09 6.53 5.08
CA TYR A 84 11.04 5.28 5.82
C TYR A 84 12.09 5.21 6.94
N PHE A 85 13.29 5.73 6.70
CA PHE A 85 14.38 5.78 7.68
C PHE A 85 14.38 7.05 8.55
N ALA A 86 13.41 7.96 8.39
CA ALA A 86 13.42 9.27 9.05
C ALA A 86 13.48 9.20 10.59
N THR A 87 13.02 8.10 11.19
CA THR A 87 13.05 7.88 12.64
C THR A 87 14.21 6.99 13.10
N LEU A 88 15.03 6.49 12.17
CA LEU A 88 16.12 5.54 12.42
C LEU A 88 17.49 6.24 12.35
N ASP A 89 17.54 7.52 12.68
CA ASP A 89 18.76 8.32 12.69
C ASP A 89 19.53 8.12 14.01
N HIS A 90 20.45 7.16 14.02
CA HIS A 90 21.34 6.87 15.16
C HIS A 90 22.80 7.21 14.83
N VAL A 91 23.06 8.37 14.24
CA VAL A 91 24.44 8.85 13.98
C VAL A 91 25.22 9.05 15.30
N ALA A 92 24.53 9.27 16.42
CA ALA A 92 25.09 9.26 17.76
C ALA A 92 24.12 8.60 18.77
N PRO A 93 24.60 8.12 19.93
CA PRO A 93 23.71 7.62 20.99
C PRO A 93 22.74 8.71 21.47
N ASP A 94 21.44 8.40 21.47
CA ASP A 94 20.38 9.23 22.05
C ASP A 94 19.87 8.55 23.34
N PRO A 95 20.47 8.86 24.52
CA PRO A 95 20.10 8.20 25.76
C PRO A 95 18.68 8.62 26.20
N PHE A 96 17.77 7.66 26.27
CA PHE A 96 16.43 7.87 26.80
C PHE A 96 16.46 7.90 28.35
N GLU A 97 16.17 9.05 28.94
CA GLU A 97 15.90 9.18 30.38
C GLU A 97 14.39 9.17 30.65
N PRO A 98 13.82 8.06 31.17
CA PRO A 98 12.40 8.02 31.48
C PRO A 98 12.06 9.00 32.61
N PRO A 99 10.86 9.63 32.58
CA PRO A 99 10.43 10.48 33.68
C PRO A 99 10.40 9.69 34.98
N ARG A 100 11.10 10.19 36.01
CA ARG A 100 11.08 9.61 37.35
C ARG A 100 9.81 10.07 38.07
N THR A 101 8.82 9.20 38.19
CA THR A 101 7.72 9.44 39.14
C THR A 101 8.31 9.39 40.56
N PRO A 102 8.11 10.41 41.41
CA PRO A 102 8.45 10.29 42.83
C PRO A 102 7.62 9.14 43.41
N LEU A 103 8.27 8.16 44.04
CA LEU A 103 7.58 7.22 44.91
C LEU A 103 7.11 8.03 46.13
N ASN A 104 5.79 8.14 46.30
CA ASN A 104 5.18 8.56 47.56
C ASN A 104 5.35 7.47 48.62
#